data_AF-A0AAE1EHA9-F1
#
_entry.id   AF-A0AAE1EHA9-F1
#
_cell.length_a   1.000
_cell.length_b   1.000
_cell.length_c   1.000
_cell.angle_alpha   90.00
_cell.angle_beta   90.00
_cell.angle_gamma   90.00
#
_symmetry.space_group_name_H-M   'P 1'
#
loop_
_entity.id
_entity.type
_entity.pdbx_description
1 polymer ?
#
loop_
_entity_poly.entity_id
_entity_poly.type
_entity_poly.pdbx_seq_one_letter_code
_entity_poly.pdbx_strand_id
1 'polypeptide(L)'
;HPEPQYLAVTLTASNTIYVEANFGSGAVSDEVGRDLNHMTWNTLTLVHQHNTIQIYLNSALESTLVVPGDIRYLHLDPDIYIGNAPNLTRYCGLPVDRGNTDREECHQDLPRYHYHVPTASCLPFNYSGCGGNDNTFLDYDTCMSTCLQVW
;
A
#
# COMPACT_ATOMS: atom_id res chain seq x y z
N HIS A 1 1.44 17.02 10.08
CA HIS A 1 1.63 15.55 10.12
C HIS A 1 2.79 15.21 9.21
N PRO A 2 3.72 14.31 9.58
CA PRO A 2 4.74 13.84 8.63
C PRO A 2 4.03 13.21 7.43
N GLU A 3 4.60 13.39 6.25
CA GLU A 3 4.11 12.72 5.04
C GLU A 3 4.18 11.18 5.21
N PRO A 4 3.38 10.42 4.45
CA PRO A 4 3.46 8.96 4.47
C PRO A 4 4.87 8.49 4.12
N GLN A 5 5.31 7.42 4.79
CA GLN A 5 6.59 6.78 4.55
C GLN A 5 6.40 5.54 3.67
N TYR A 6 7.13 5.44 2.57
CA TYR A 6 7.08 4.29 1.67
C TYR A 6 8.31 4.17 0.77
N LEU A 7 8.50 2.99 0.20
CA LEU A 7 9.41 2.69 -0.91
C LEU A 7 8.64 1.84 -1.92
N ALA A 8 8.63 2.25 -3.18
CA ALA A 8 7.94 1.58 -4.27
C ALA A 8 8.87 1.37 -5.45
N VAL A 9 8.70 0.24 -6.13
CA VAL A 9 9.43 -0.13 -7.34
C VAL A 9 8.42 -0.65 -8.37
N THR A 10 8.48 -0.12 -9.58
CA THR A 10 7.52 -0.44 -10.65
C THR A 10 8.25 -0.65 -11.97
N LEU A 11 7.86 -1.69 -12.73
CA LEU A 11 8.22 -1.81 -14.14
C LEU A 11 7.25 -0.96 -14.97
N THR A 12 7.77 -0.01 -15.73
CA THR A 12 6.97 0.96 -16.49
C THR A 12 6.53 0.39 -17.85
N ALA A 13 5.60 1.08 -18.51
CA ALA A 13 5.21 0.77 -19.89
C ALA A 13 6.36 0.99 -20.91
N SER A 14 7.37 1.79 -20.56
CA SER A 14 8.60 2.01 -21.34
C SER A 14 9.67 0.93 -21.11
N ASN A 15 9.36 -0.15 -20.37
CA ASN A 15 10.29 -1.24 -20.02
C ASN A 15 11.51 -0.77 -19.23
N THR A 16 11.31 0.21 -18.36
CA THR A 16 12.30 0.73 -17.40
C THR A 16 11.82 0.43 -15.98
N ILE A 17 12.69 0.63 -14.99
CA ILE A 17 12.32 0.51 -13.58
C ILE A 17 12.18 1.92 -13.00
N TYR A 18 10.99 2.25 -12.51
CA TYR A 18 10.73 3.45 -11.72
C TYR A 18 10.87 3.12 -10.23
N VAL A 19 11.70 3.88 -9.52
CA VAL A 19 11.89 3.77 -8.06
C VAL A 19 11.43 5.06 -7.42
N GLU A 20 10.59 4.98 -6.40
CA GLU A 20 10.14 6.13 -5.62
C GLU A 20 10.20 5.84 -4.12
N ALA A 21 10.64 6.81 -3.34
CA ALA A 21 10.72 6.71 -1.89
C ALA A 21 10.29 8.02 -1.22
N ASN A 22 9.56 7.93 -0.11
CA ASN A 22 9.29 9.06 0.78
C ASN A 22 9.59 8.63 2.21
N PHE A 23 10.43 9.40 2.91
CA PHE A 23 10.81 9.13 4.30
C PHE A 23 10.06 10.07 5.27
N GLY A 24 9.03 10.78 4.79
CA GLY A 24 8.19 11.69 5.56
C GLY A 24 8.55 13.17 5.40
N SER A 25 9.39 13.52 4.43
CA SER A 25 9.85 14.90 4.17
C SER A 25 9.86 15.25 2.67
N GLY A 26 9.09 14.52 1.87
CA GLY A 26 9.00 14.67 0.43
C GLY A 26 9.45 13.42 -0.32
N ALA A 27 8.76 13.11 -1.41
CA ALA A 27 9.08 11.99 -2.28
C ALA A 27 10.29 12.30 -3.18
N VAL A 28 11.09 11.27 -3.45
CA VAL A 28 12.17 11.26 -4.42
C VAL A 28 12.02 10.06 -5.33
N SER A 29 12.35 10.23 -6.61
CA SER A 29 12.25 9.16 -7.58
C SER A 29 13.24 9.29 -8.71
N ASP A 30 13.48 8.17 -9.38
CA ASP A 30 14.20 8.11 -10.65
C ASP A 30 13.76 6.88 -11.45
N GLU A 31 14.05 6.91 -12.75
CA GLU A 31 13.70 5.87 -13.71
C GLU A 31 14.99 5.33 -14.36
N VAL A 32 15.28 4.05 -14.16
CA VAL A 32 16.56 3.42 -14.56
C VAL A 32 16.38 2.27 -15.55
N GLY A 33 17.44 2.01 -16.30
CA GLY A 33 17.50 0.96 -17.30
C GLY A 33 16.71 1.27 -18.57
N ARG A 34 16.78 0.34 -19.52
CA ARG A 34 16.08 0.36 -20.81
C ARG A 34 15.85 -1.07 -21.27
N ASP A 35 14.75 -1.30 -21.98
CA ASP A 35 14.45 -2.58 -22.63
C ASP A 35 14.54 -3.80 -21.69
N LEU A 36 14.06 -3.65 -20.45
CA LEU A 36 14.19 -4.66 -19.39
C LEU A 36 13.21 -5.84 -19.51
N ASN A 37 12.42 -5.88 -20.58
CA ASN A 37 11.42 -6.92 -20.85
C ASN A 37 11.90 -8.00 -21.84
N HIS A 38 13.20 -8.05 -22.14
CA HIS A 38 13.77 -9.15 -22.90
C HIS A 38 13.82 -10.43 -22.05
N MET A 39 13.88 -11.61 -22.69
CA MET A 39 13.86 -12.95 -22.05
C MET A 39 15.15 -13.28 -21.25
N THR A 40 15.67 -12.31 -20.51
CA THR A 40 16.89 -12.36 -19.71
C THR A 40 16.58 -11.84 -18.31
N TRP A 41 17.17 -12.48 -17.31
CA TRP A 41 17.06 -12.01 -15.94
C TRP A 41 17.79 -10.69 -15.73
N ASN A 42 17.13 -9.74 -15.08
CA ASN A 42 17.72 -8.50 -14.60
C ASN A 42 17.78 -8.52 -13.07
N THR A 43 18.82 -7.93 -12.49
CA THR A 43 18.96 -7.78 -11.03
C THR A 43 18.85 -6.31 -10.66
N LEU A 44 17.86 -5.97 -9.83
CA LEU A 44 17.74 -4.66 -9.20
C LEU A 44 18.21 -4.74 -7.76
N THR A 45 19.05 -3.81 -7.32
CA THR A 45 19.48 -3.71 -5.91
C THR A 45 19.37 -2.26 -5.45
N LEU A 46 18.62 -2.05 -4.37
CA LEU A 46 18.49 -0.76 -3.70
C LEU A 46 19.33 -0.78 -2.42
N VAL A 47 20.28 0.14 -2.29
CA VAL A 47 21.13 0.26 -1.11
C VAL A 47 20.85 1.60 -0.46
N HIS A 48 20.19 1.58 0.70
CA HIS A 48 19.93 2.78 1.48
C HIS A 48 21.07 3.02 2.49
N GLN A 49 21.71 4.19 2.40
CA GLN A 49 22.77 4.63 3.31
C GLN A 49 22.60 6.11 3.66
N HIS A 50 22.49 6.40 4.96
CA HIS A 50 22.29 7.75 5.49
C HIS A 50 21.08 8.46 4.86
N ASN A 51 21.32 9.37 3.92
CA ASN A 51 20.30 10.14 3.20
C ASN A 51 20.26 9.78 1.71
N THR A 52 20.84 8.66 1.31
CA THR A 52 20.91 8.25 -0.09
C THR A 52 20.33 6.88 -0.31
N ILE A 53 19.71 6.68 -1.47
CA ILE A 53 19.32 5.37 -1.98
C ILE A 53 20.04 5.18 -3.31
N GLN A 54 20.99 4.26 -3.32
CA GLN A 54 21.72 3.87 -4.52
C GLN A 54 20.96 2.79 -5.26
N ILE A 55 20.77 2.98 -6.56
CA ILE A 55 20.02 2.09 -7.44
C ILE A 55 21.02 1.39 -8.36
N TYR A 56 21.15 0.07 -8.17
CA TYR A 56 21.98 -0.77 -9.02
C TYR A 56 21.11 -1.63 -9.95
N LEU A 57 21.46 -1.66 -11.23
CA LEU A 57 20.87 -2.55 -12.21
C LEU A 57 21.97 -3.41 -12.83
N ASN A 58 21.81 -4.74 -12.77
CA ASN A 58 22.80 -5.69 -13.28
C ASN A 58 24.22 -5.42 -12.74
N SER A 59 24.31 -5.04 -11.45
CA SER A 59 25.53 -4.65 -10.72
C SER A 59 26.15 -3.30 -11.11
N ALA A 60 25.60 -2.57 -12.08
CA ALA A 60 26.00 -1.20 -12.40
C ALA A 60 25.22 -0.20 -11.55
N LEU A 61 25.89 0.83 -11.02
CA LEU A 61 25.23 1.94 -10.35
C LEU A 61 24.56 2.82 -11.42
N GLU A 62 23.22 2.79 -11.47
CA GLU A 62 22.44 3.56 -12.45
C GLU A 62 22.07 4.94 -11.91
N SER A 63 21.73 5.03 -10.62
CA SER A 63 21.29 6.29 -10.01
C SER A 63 21.55 6.34 -8.50
N THR A 64 21.51 7.55 -7.95
CA THR A 64 21.56 7.81 -6.51
C THR A 64 20.52 8.87 -6.16
N LEU A 65 19.47 8.46 -5.45
CA LEU A 65 18.47 9.37 -4.89
C LEU A 65 18.99 10.00 -3.60
N VAL A 66 18.72 11.29 -3.40
CA VAL A 66 19.02 12.00 -2.15
C VAL A 66 17.72 12.31 -1.43
N VAL A 67 17.48 11.62 -0.31
CA VAL A 67 16.26 11.76 0.49
C VAL A 67 16.26 13.11 1.24
N PRO A 68 15.20 13.94 1.10
CA PRO A 68 15.11 15.26 1.74
C PRO A 68 14.78 15.19 3.24
N GLY A 69 14.86 16.33 3.91
CA GLY A 69 14.51 16.50 5.33
C GLY A 69 15.58 15.94 6.27
N ASP A 70 15.19 15.58 7.50
CA ASP A 70 16.06 15.03 8.55
C ASP A 70 15.79 13.56 8.89
N ILE A 71 14.69 13.00 8.36
CA ILE A 71 14.35 11.59 8.57
C ILE A 71 15.23 10.73 7.66
N ARG A 72 15.86 9.70 8.24
CA ARG A 72 16.87 8.83 7.60
C ARG A 72 16.53 7.35 7.72
N TYR A 73 15.33 7.02 8.16
CA TYR A 73 14.89 5.66 8.33
C TYR A 73 13.46 5.53 7.82
N LEU A 74 13.16 4.39 7.22
CA LEU A 74 11.83 4.02 6.80
C LEU A 74 11.20 3.17 7.89
N HIS A 75 10.09 3.62 8.46
CA HIS A 75 9.29 2.82 9.38
C HIS A 75 8.42 1.86 8.56
N LEU A 76 8.81 0.58 8.54
CA LEU A 76 8.02 -0.48 7.92
C LEU A 76 7.04 -1.03 8.97
N ASP A 77 5.77 -0.67 8.85
CA ASP A 77 4.66 -1.44 9.42
C ASP A 77 4.40 -2.62 8.44
N PRO A 78 4.01 -3.83 8.89
CA PRO A 78 4.53 -5.15 8.49
C PRO A 78 4.37 -5.61 7.03
N ASP A 79 3.91 -4.76 6.13
CA ASP A 79 3.50 -5.14 4.79
C ASP A 79 4.58 -4.82 3.75
N ILE A 80 5.18 -5.87 3.20
CA ILE A 80 6.00 -5.78 1.98
C ILE A 80 5.24 -6.49 0.86
N TYR A 81 4.90 -5.75 -0.19
CA TYR A 81 4.18 -6.27 -1.35
C TYR A 81 5.14 -6.46 -2.53
N ILE A 82 5.09 -7.64 -3.17
CA ILE A 82 5.88 -7.97 -4.36
C ILE A 82 4.92 -8.31 -5.50
N GLY A 83 5.14 -7.70 -6.68
CA GLY A 83 4.33 -7.91 -7.88
C GLY A 83 3.10 -7.00 -7.95
N ASN A 84 2.25 -7.03 -6.94
CA ASN A 84 1.17 -6.06 -6.80
C ASN A 84 0.88 -5.82 -5.31
N ALA A 85 0.52 -4.60 -4.94
CA ALA A 85 -0.16 -4.41 -3.67
C ALA A 85 -1.55 -5.04 -3.83
N PRO A 86 -2.00 -5.94 -2.94
CA PRO A 86 -3.41 -6.27 -2.87
C PRO A 86 -4.13 -4.92 -2.74
N ASN A 87 -5.23 -4.75 -3.46
CA ASN A 87 -5.99 -3.51 -3.47
C ASN A 87 -6.76 -3.32 -2.15
N LEU A 88 -6.07 -3.51 -1.02
CA LEU A 88 -6.55 -3.35 0.33
C LEU A 88 -6.99 -1.90 0.53
N THR A 89 -6.30 -0.93 -0.08
CA THR A 89 -6.67 0.49 -0.02
C THR A 89 -8.01 0.84 -0.68
N ARG A 90 -8.62 -0.05 -1.48
CA ARG A 90 -9.91 0.28 -2.11
C ARG A 90 -11.12 -0.17 -1.30
N TYR A 91 -11.02 -1.26 -0.55
CA TYR A 91 -12.17 -1.83 0.17
C TYR A 91 -11.80 -2.25 1.60
N CYS A 92 -10.82 -3.13 1.78
CA CYS A 92 -10.48 -3.72 3.09
C CYS A 92 -9.73 -2.80 4.06
N GLY A 93 -9.13 -1.72 3.55
CA GLY A 93 -8.34 -0.74 4.31
C GLY A 93 -9.08 0.57 4.56
N LEU A 94 -10.36 0.67 4.15
CA LEU A 94 -11.18 1.84 4.50
C LEU A 94 -11.50 1.81 6.00
N PRO A 95 -11.56 2.97 6.68
CA PRO A 95 -12.00 3.02 8.07
C PRO A 95 -13.44 2.51 8.21
N VAL A 96 -13.82 2.06 9.39
CA VAL A 96 -15.22 1.72 9.69
C VAL A 96 -16.10 2.92 9.42
N ASP A 97 -17.08 2.75 8.54
CA ASP A 97 -18.13 3.73 8.29
C ASP A 97 -19.47 3.11 8.66
N ARG A 98 -20.05 3.61 9.76
CA ARG A 98 -21.37 3.14 10.23
C ARG A 98 -22.49 3.52 9.27
N GLY A 99 -22.25 4.40 8.30
CA GLY A 99 -23.29 4.97 7.46
C GLY A 99 -23.93 6.19 8.09
N ASN A 100 -24.93 6.75 7.39
CA ASN A 100 -25.67 7.91 7.87
C ASN A 100 -26.96 7.49 8.58
N THR A 101 -27.49 8.41 9.38
CA THR A 101 -28.72 8.24 10.16
C THR A 101 -29.63 9.44 9.94
N ASP A 102 -29.67 9.98 8.71
CA ASP A 102 -30.44 11.20 8.43
C ASP A 102 -31.94 10.92 8.25
N ARG A 103 -32.30 9.66 8.02
CA ARG A 103 -33.68 9.17 7.84
C ARG A 103 -33.94 8.03 8.81
N GLU A 104 -35.16 7.94 9.34
CA GLU A 104 -35.58 6.90 10.30
C GLU A 104 -35.26 5.47 9.83
N GLU A 105 -35.42 5.19 8.53
CA GLU A 105 -35.11 3.89 7.91
C GLU A 105 -33.62 3.49 7.99
N CYS A 106 -32.73 4.46 8.24
CA CYS A 106 -31.29 4.32 8.35
C CYS A 106 -30.80 4.32 9.81
N HIS A 107 -31.67 4.16 10.80
CA HIS A 107 -31.30 3.98 12.21
C HIS A 107 -31.35 2.50 12.62
N GLN A 108 -30.77 1.63 11.80
CA GLN A 108 -30.72 0.21 12.10
C GLN A 108 -29.43 -0.13 12.85
N ASP A 109 -29.46 -1.20 13.65
CA ASP A 109 -28.26 -1.79 14.26
C ASP A 109 -27.97 -3.12 13.57
N LEU A 110 -27.54 -3.05 12.29
CA LEU A 110 -27.25 -4.25 11.52
C LEU A 110 -25.83 -4.75 11.83
N PRO A 111 -25.67 -5.97 12.38
CA PRO A 111 -24.35 -6.52 12.61
C PRO A 111 -23.64 -6.79 11.29
N ARG A 112 -22.42 -6.29 11.17
CA ARG A 112 -21.53 -6.42 10.01
C ARG A 112 -20.10 -6.68 10.47
N TYR A 113 -19.24 -7.03 9.54
CA TYR A 113 -17.81 -7.20 9.75
C TYR A 113 -17.04 -6.22 8.87
N HIS A 114 -15.93 -5.71 9.38
CA HIS A 114 -14.96 -4.93 8.61
C HIS A 114 -13.59 -5.57 8.76
N TYR A 115 -12.75 -5.48 7.74
CA TYR A 115 -11.37 -5.90 7.85
C TYR A 115 -10.55 -4.87 8.63
N HIS A 116 -9.91 -5.33 9.69
CA HIS A 116 -9.05 -4.53 10.54
C HIS A 116 -7.60 -4.87 10.22
N VAL A 117 -6.97 -4.01 9.41
CA VAL A 117 -5.60 -4.19 8.90
C VAL A 117 -4.59 -4.47 10.01
N PRO A 118 -4.55 -3.72 11.15
CA PRO A 118 -3.53 -3.94 12.17
C PRO A 118 -3.56 -5.33 12.81
N THR A 119 -4.73 -5.98 12.84
CA THR A 119 -4.88 -7.34 13.39
C THR A 119 -4.96 -8.41 12.31
N ALA A 120 -4.90 -8.03 11.04
CA ALA A 120 -5.12 -8.90 9.88
C ALA A 120 -6.37 -9.81 10.04
N SER A 121 -7.47 -9.24 10.53
CA SER A 121 -8.67 -10.00 10.88
C SER A 121 -9.94 -9.16 10.75
N CYS A 122 -11.09 -9.80 10.61
CA CYS A 122 -12.38 -9.14 10.49
C CYS A 122 -13.04 -8.96 11.85
N LEU A 123 -13.38 -7.71 12.19
CA LEU A 123 -13.99 -7.34 13.47
C LEU A 123 -15.45 -6.92 13.30
N PRO A 124 -16.33 -7.28 14.24
CA PRO A 124 -17.75 -6.92 14.18
C PRO A 124 -17.96 -5.42 14.42
N PHE A 125 -18.95 -4.84 13.76
CA PHE A 125 -19.46 -3.49 14.01
C PHE A 125 -20.95 -3.37 13.64
N ASN A 126 -21.60 -2.28 14.06
CA ASN A 126 -23.00 -2.00 13.70
C ASN A 126 -23.05 -1.01 12.53
N TYR A 127 -23.75 -1.41 11.47
CA TYR A 127 -24.06 -0.60 10.29
C TYR A 127 -25.49 -0.07 10.38
N SER A 128 -25.66 1.21 10.02
CA SER A 128 -26.92 1.95 10.14
C SER A 128 -28.00 1.49 9.15
N GLY A 129 -27.60 0.77 8.09
CA GLY A 129 -28.48 0.34 7.01
C GLY A 129 -28.41 1.22 5.76
N CYS A 130 -27.77 2.39 5.83
CA CYS A 130 -27.63 3.32 4.70
C CYS A 130 -26.25 3.96 4.60
N GLY A 131 -25.77 4.18 3.37
CA GLY A 131 -24.43 4.76 3.16
C GLY A 131 -23.34 3.76 3.52
N GLY A 132 -22.31 4.22 4.23
CA GLY A 132 -21.17 3.39 4.59
C GLY A 132 -20.14 3.32 3.46
N ASN A 133 -19.22 2.38 3.58
CA ASN A 133 -18.23 2.09 2.56
C ASN A 133 -18.06 0.57 2.38
N ASP A 134 -17.21 0.22 1.42
CA ASP A 134 -17.01 -1.16 0.99
C ASP A 134 -16.23 -2.04 1.99
N ASN A 135 -15.75 -1.51 3.11
CA ASN A 135 -15.26 -2.31 4.24
C ASN A 135 -16.41 -2.80 5.14
N THR A 136 -17.52 -3.22 4.52
CA THR A 136 -18.75 -3.64 5.20
C THR A 136 -19.22 -4.97 4.66
N PHE A 137 -18.96 -6.03 5.42
CA PHE A 137 -19.26 -7.41 5.05
C PHE A 137 -20.38 -7.98 5.92
N LEU A 138 -21.18 -8.88 5.33
CA LEU A 138 -22.29 -9.51 6.03
C LEU A 138 -21.82 -10.49 7.11
N ASP A 139 -20.75 -11.22 6.83
CA ASP A 139 -20.22 -12.28 7.70
C ASP A 139 -18.69 -12.28 7.69
N TYR A 140 -18.13 -12.92 8.72
CA TYR A 140 -16.70 -13.01 8.95
C TYR A 140 -15.97 -13.72 7.81
N ASP A 141 -16.52 -14.82 7.29
CA ASP A 141 -15.84 -15.65 6.29
C ASP A 141 -15.73 -14.94 4.94
N THR A 142 -16.78 -14.21 4.52
CA THR A 142 -16.76 -13.36 3.32
C THR A 142 -15.75 -12.23 3.49
N CYS A 143 -15.71 -11.59 4.65
CA CYS A 143 -14.72 -10.55 4.95
C CYS A 143 -13.28 -11.09 4.87
N MET A 144 -13.02 -12.22 5.54
CA MET A 144 -11.69 -12.83 5.57
C MET A 144 -11.29 -13.31 4.18
N SER A 145 -12.16 -14.03 3.48
CA SER A 145 -11.87 -14.52 2.12
C SER A 145 -11.75 -13.40 1.10
N THR A 146 -12.35 -12.22 1.30
CA THR A 146 -12.18 -11.06 0.41
C THR A 146 -10.86 -10.34 0.70
N CYS A 147 -10.51 -10.18 1.97
CA CYS A 147 -9.42 -9.29 2.40
C CYS A 147 -8.10 -9.98 2.74
N LEU A 148 -8.10 -11.31 2.94
CA LEU A 148 -6.90 -12.14 3.12
C LEU A 148 -6.54 -12.96 1.87
N GLN A 149 -7.10 -12.65 0.69
CA GLN A 149 -6.58 -13.21 -0.57
C GLN A 149 -5.20 -12.62 -0.86
N VAL A 150 -4.18 -13.25 -0.28
CA VAL A 150 -2.78 -13.10 -0.65
C VAL A 150 -2.41 -14.41 -1.34
N TRP A 151 -2.19 -14.36 -2.65
CA TRP A 151 -1.51 -15.44 -3.39
C TRP A 151 -0.08 -14.99 -3.67
#